data_AF-A0A553ZSL6-F1
#
_entry.id   AF-A0A553ZSL6-F1
#
_cell.length_a   1.000
_cell.length_b   1.000
_cell.length_c   1.000
_cell.angle_alpha   90.00
_cell.angle_beta   90.00
_cell.angle_gamma   90.00
#
_symmetry.space_group_name_H-M   'P 1'
#
loop_
_entity.id
_entity.type
_entity.pdbx_description
1 polymer ?
#
loop_
_entity_poly.entity_id
_entity_poly.type
_entity_poly.pdbx_seq_one_letter_code
_entity_poly.pdbx_strand_id
1 'polypeptide(L)'
;DQIIKKEIQAIFDHHEGNYGYRRIHLQLRANGHIINHKKVQRLMNELGLKSEKFIRKSRYKSYKGTTGKVAENRLNRRFHTPIPLQKLTTDV
;
A
#
# COMPACT_ATOMS: atom_id res chain seq x y z
N ASP A 1 0.58 10.71 26.96
CA ASP A 1 0.53 10.78 25.48
C ASP A 1 0.42 12.19 24.88
N GLN A 2 -0.18 13.17 25.56
CA GLN A 2 -0.37 14.52 25.00
C GLN A 2 0.94 15.22 24.58
N ILE A 3 2.03 15.05 25.34
CA ILE A 3 3.36 15.60 25.02
C ILE A 3 3.89 15.01 23.71
N ILE A 4 3.88 13.67 23.60
CA ILE A 4 4.29 12.96 22.39
C ILE A 4 3.44 13.37 21.18
N LYS A 5 2.12 13.55 21.36
CA LYS A 5 1.23 13.99 20.28
C LYS A 5 1.62 15.37 19.75
N LYS A 6 1.92 16.33 20.64
CA LYS A 6 2.40 17.67 20.24
C LYS A 6 3.72 17.61 19.50
N GLU A 7 4.64 16.75 19.94
CA GLU A 7 5.94 16.61 19.29
C GLU A 7 5.84 15.92 17.92
N ILE A 8 5.00 14.89 17.79
CA ILE A 8 4.66 14.29 16.50
C ILE A 8 4.10 15.35 15.54
N GLN A 9 3.18 16.19 16.01
CA GLN A 9 2.60 17.27 15.22
C GLN A 9 3.68 18.27 14.77
N ALA A 10 4.53 18.73 15.69
CA ALA A 10 5.61 19.66 15.38
C ALA A 10 6.60 19.10 14.34
N ILE A 11 6.99 17.83 14.47
CA ILE A 11 7.86 17.15 13.49
C ILE A 11 7.14 17.02 12.13
N PHE A 12 5.86 16.65 12.14
CA PHE A 12 5.08 16.50 10.92
C PHE A 12 4.95 17.82 10.16
N ASP A 13 4.64 18.91 10.87
CA ASP A 13 4.47 20.26 10.30
C ASP A 13 5.81 20.84 9.83
N HIS A 14 6.89 20.65 10.60
CA HIS A 14 8.24 21.04 10.20
C HIS A 14 8.69 20.39 8.89
N HIS A 15 8.23 19.17 8.62
CA HIS A 15 8.49 18.47 7.36
C HIS A 15 7.36 18.58 6.33
N GLU A 16 6.43 19.54 6.49
CA GLU A 16 5.32 19.80 5.57
C GLU A 16 4.46 18.57 5.23
N GLY A 17 4.26 17.68 6.20
CA GLY A 17 3.52 16.42 6.02
C GLY A 17 4.21 15.37 5.15
N ASN A 18 5.49 15.54 4.83
CA ASN A 18 6.29 14.57 4.07
C ASN A 18 6.66 13.33 4.89
N TYR A 19 6.59 13.42 6.22
CA TYR A 19 7.04 12.36 7.12
C TYR A 19 5.87 11.49 7.55
N GLY A 20 5.93 10.20 7.18
CA GLY A 20 5.06 9.16 7.76
C GLY A 20 5.60 8.65 9.09
N TYR A 21 4.83 7.78 9.76
CA TYR A 21 5.13 7.29 11.12
C TYR A 21 6.53 6.69 11.28
N ARG A 22 7.10 6.08 10.23
CA ARG A 22 8.46 5.53 10.27
C ARG A 22 9.52 6.62 10.41
N ARG A 23 9.41 7.71 9.65
CA ARG A 23 10.37 8.83 9.71
C ARG A 23 10.20 9.63 10.99
N ILE A 24 8.95 9.85 11.43
CA ILE A 24 8.67 10.49 12.72
C ILE A 24 9.22 9.65 13.87
N HIS A 25 9.05 8.33 13.86
CA HIS A 25 9.64 7.45 14.87
C HIS A 25 11.18 7.57 14.93
N LEU A 26 11.85 7.62 13.78
CA LEU A 26 13.31 7.82 13.75
C LEU A 26 13.70 9.17 14.34
N GLN A 27 12.97 10.24 14.02
CA GLN A 27 13.22 11.57 14.57
C GLN A 27 12.99 11.61 16.09
N LEU A 28 11.90 11.01 16.56
CA LEU A 28 11.62 10.89 18.00
C LEU A 28 12.73 10.12 18.72
N ARG A 29 13.25 9.05 18.11
CA ARG A 29 14.37 8.28 18.68
C ARG A 29 15.66 9.10 18.71
N ALA A 30 15.91 9.92 17.68
CA ALA A 30 17.04 10.85 17.65
C ALA A 30 16.92 11.94 18.73
N ASN A 31 15.69 12.38 19.04
CA ASN A 31 15.38 13.29 20.14
C ASN A 31 15.44 12.61 21.54
N GLY A 32 15.83 11.34 21.62
CA GLY A 32 15.99 10.60 22.88
C GLY A 32 14.72 9.87 23.38
N HIS A 33 13.62 9.87 22.62
CA HIS A 33 12.41 9.17 23.02
C HIS A 33 12.49 7.68 22.73
N ILE A 34 12.24 6.85 23.75
CA ILE A 34 12.16 5.39 23.61
C ILE A 34 10.69 4.98 23.40
N ILE A 35 10.21 5.11 22.16
CA ILE A 35 8.81 4.82 21.79
C ILE A 35 8.78 3.84 20.64
N ASN A 36 7.91 2.83 20.72
CA ASN A 36 7.71 1.89 19.63
C ASN A 36 7.00 2.56 18.42
N HIS A 37 7.47 2.27 17.20
CA HIS A 37 6.86 2.74 15.95
C HIS A 37 5.36 2.45 15.84
N LYS A 38 4.85 1.36 16.44
CA LYS A 38 3.41 1.05 16.48
C LYS A 38 2.62 2.09 17.29
N LYS A 39 3.19 2.58 18.40
CA LYS A 39 2.57 3.63 19.22
C LYS A 39 2.55 4.95 18.45
N VAL A 40 3.64 5.30 17.76
CA VAL A 40 3.69 6.48 16.87
C VAL A 40 2.63 6.39 15.79
N GLN A 41 2.49 5.24 15.14
CA GLN A 41 1.47 5.02 14.10
C GLN A 41 0.05 5.19 14.66
N ARG A 42 -0.27 4.62 15.83
CA ARG A 42 -1.57 4.80 16.49
C ARG A 42 -1.84 6.27 16.79
N LEU A 43 -0.88 6.99 17.38
CA LEU A 43 -1.04 8.40 17.72
C LEU A 43 -1.22 9.29 16.48
N MET A 44 -0.49 9.03 15.39
CA MET A 44 -0.68 9.72 14.12
C MET A 44 -2.09 9.48 13.55
N ASN A 45 -2.58 8.23 13.61
CA ASN A 45 -3.94 7.92 13.16
C ASN A 45 -5.01 8.63 14.00
N GLU A 46 -4.84 8.69 15.32
CA GLU A 46 -5.73 9.44 16.22
C GLU A 46 -5.74 10.95 15.93
N LEU A 47 -4.60 11.50 15.46
CA LEU A 47 -4.48 12.91 15.06
C LEU A 47 -4.89 13.16 13.60
N GLY A 48 -5.22 12.11 12.83
CA GLY A 48 -5.55 12.24 11.41
C GLY A 48 -4.35 12.57 10.51
N LEU A 49 -3.11 12.44 11.01
CA LEU A 49 -1.90 12.78 10.27
C LEU A 49 -1.53 11.67 9.29
N LYS A 50 -1.60 11.97 8.00
CA LYS A 50 -1.22 11.07 6.91
C LYS A 50 -0.22 11.76 6.00
N SER A 51 0.84 11.03 5.62
CA SER A 51 1.77 11.51 4.61
C SER A 51 1.24 11.18 3.23
N GLU A 52 0.54 12.14 2.62
CA GLU A 52 -0.17 11.93 1.35
C GLU A 52 0.71 12.14 0.12
N LYS A 53 1.75 12.97 0.23
CA LYS A 53 2.62 13.41 -0.89
C LYS A 53 3.35 12.28 -1.62
N PHE A 54 3.56 11.12 -0.97
CA PHE A 54 4.32 10.00 -1.55
C PHE A 54 3.51 8.72 -1.75
N ILE A 55 2.18 8.75 -1.61
CA ILE A 55 1.38 7.52 -1.51
C ILE A 55 1.42 6.69 -2.81
N ARG A 56 1.45 7.29 -4.01
CA ARG A 56 1.65 6.52 -5.26
C ARG A 56 2.23 7.40 -6.38
N LYS A 57 3.45 7.11 -6.83
CA LYS A 57 3.74 7.25 -8.26
C LYS A 57 2.93 6.15 -8.97
N SER A 58 2.06 6.53 -9.90
CA SER A 58 1.41 5.55 -10.78
C SER A 58 2.52 4.71 -11.42
N ARG A 59 2.61 3.42 -11.07
CA ARG A 59 3.48 2.50 -11.81
C ARG A 59 2.94 2.44 -13.22
N TYR A 60 3.82 2.62 -14.21
CA TYR A 60 3.46 2.49 -15.61
C TYR A 60 2.71 1.17 -15.83
N LYS A 61 1.55 1.27 -16.49
CA LYS A 61 0.75 0.12 -16.93
C LYS A 61 0.74 0.14 -18.45
N SER A 62 1.43 -0.81 -19.08
CA SER A 62 1.39 -1.01 -20.53
C SER A 62 0.04 -1.54 -21.01
N TYR A 63 -0.71 -2.19 -20.11
CA TYR A 63 -2.06 -2.67 -20.37
C TYR A 63 -3.00 -1.48 -20.60
N LYS A 64 -3.40 -1.26 -21.86
CA LYS A 64 -4.31 -0.20 -22.29
C LYS A 64 -5.80 -0.51 -22.00
N GLY A 65 -6.09 -1.60 -21.28
CA GLY A 65 -7.43 -2.15 -21.17
C GLY A 65 -7.68 -3.29 -22.17
N THR A 66 -8.91 -3.78 -22.20
CA THR A 66 -9.33 -4.83 -23.12
C THR A 66 -9.35 -4.29 -24.54
N THR A 67 -8.33 -4.63 -25.34
CA THR A 67 -8.27 -4.25 -26.75
C THR A 67 -8.59 -5.46 -27.61
N GLY A 68 -9.48 -5.31 -28.58
CA GLY A 68 -9.97 -6.41 -29.40
C GLY A 68 -11.12 -7.22 -28.77
N LYS A 69 -11.52 -8.29 -29.46
CA LYS A 69 -12.57 -9.20 -29.00
C LYS A 69 -11.98 -10.23 -28.04
N VAL A 70 -12.43 -10.23 -26.79
CA VAL A 70 -12.06 -11.26 -25.82
C VAL A 70 -12.67 -12.60 -26.24
N ALA A 71 -11.84 -13.62 -26.38
CA ALA A 71 -12.31 -14.97 -26.61
C ALA A 71 -13.10 -15.47 -25.39
N GLU A 72 -14.23 -16.13 -25.63
CA GLU A 72 -15.06 -16.65 -24.55
C GLU A 72 -14.31 -17.72 -23.74
N ASN A 73 -14.45 -17.68 -22.41
CA ASN A 73 -13.92 -18.72 -21.54
C ASN A 73 -14.76 -20.01 -21.69
N ARG A 74 -14.39 -20.85 -22.64
CA ARG A 74 -15.07 -22.13 -22.90
C ARG A 74 -14.80 -23.17 -21.80
N LEU A 75 -13.63 -23.09 -21.16
CA LEU A 75 -13.20 -24.10 -20.21
C LEU A 75 -13.85 -23.92 -18.83
N ASN A 76 -14.05 -22.67 -18.38
CA ASN A 76 -14.69 -22.33 -17.10
C ASN A 76 -14.16 -23.17 -15.92
N ARG A 77 -12.83 -23.33 -15.85
CA ARG A 77 -12.11 -24.13 -14.85
C ARG A 77 -12.51 -25.62 -14.79
N ARG A 78 -13.20 -26.15 -15.80
CA ARG A 78 -13.53 -27.58 -15.91
C ARG A 78 -12.35 -28.31 -16.51
N PHE A 79 -11.35 -28.64 -15.71
CA PHE A 79 -10.14 -29.33 -16.18
C PHE A 79 -10.29 -30.86 -16.24
N HIS A 80 -11.18 -31.43 -15.44
CA HIS A 80 -11.33 -32.88 -15.37
C HIS A 80 -12.23 -33.41 -16.49
N THR A 81 -11.80 -34.50 -17.15
CA THR A 81 -12.56 -35.26 -18.16
C THR A 81 -12.18 -36.75 -18.12
N PRO A 82 -13.13 -37.67 -18.31
CA PRO A 82 -12.85 -39.10 -18.39
C PRO A 82 -12.27 -39.52 -19.75
N ILE A 83 -12.42 -38.68 -20.78
CA ILE A 83 -11.95 -38.95 -22.14
C ILE A 83 -10.61 -38.24 -22.37
N PRO A 84 -9.56 -38.94 -22.83
CA PRO A 84 -8.27 -38.33 -23.16
C PRO A 84 -8.43 -37.33 -24.31
N LEU A 85 -7.65 -36.24 -24.29
CA LEU A 85 -7.61 -35.19 -25.33
C LEU A 85 -8.94 -34.44 -25.57
N GLN A 86 -9.95 -34.63 -24.72
CA GLN A 86 -11.25 -33.95 -24.85
C GLN A 86 -11.15 -32.42 -24.65
N LYS A 87 -10.16 -31.96 -23.88
CA LYS A 87 -9.89 -30.55 -23.61
C LYS A 87 -8.43 -30.25 -23.93
N LEU A 88 -8.20 -29.50 -25.00
CA LEU A 88 -6.90 -29.02 -25.42
C LEU A 88 -6.93 -27.49 -25.39
N THR A 89 -5.92 -26.88 -24.78
CA THR A 89 -5.82 -25.43 -24.65
C THR A 89 -4.48 -24.96 -25.17
N THR A 90 -4.47 -23.86 -25.90
CA THR A 90 -3.27 -23.11 -26.24
C THR A 90 -3.34 -21.75 -25.55
N ASP A 91 -2.19 -21.16 -25.24
CA ASP A 91 -2.15 -19.75 -24.86
C ASP A 91 -2.55 -18.88 -26.07
N VAL A 92 -3.18 -17.73 -25.83
CA VAL A 92 -3.71 -16.81 -26.88
C VAL A 92 -2.99 -15.48 -26.79
#